data_AF-A0A3A8YQ86-F1
#
_entry.id   AF-A0A3A8YQ86-F1
#
_cell.length_a   1.000
_cell.length_b   1.000
_cell.length_c   1.000
_cell.angle_alpha   90.00
_cell.angle_beta   90.00
_cell.angle_gamma   90.00
#
_symmetry.space_group_name_H-M   'P 1'
#
loop_
_entity.id
_entity.type
_entity.pdbx_description
1 polymer ?
#
loop_
_entity_poly.entity_id
_entity_poly.type
_entity_poly.pdbx_seq_one_letter_code
_entity_poly.pdbx_strand_id
1 'polypeptide(L)'
;MTLVELEKIMIEHGVTLRAIPTEVYGVYEKTHAEEFPDGQIIYLDRFKQEMVIVKRIPENAGKFIFKRNCDTASAVRFEGQRYYDSIEEAIEALLQSGRPAYHDL
;
A
#
# COMPACT_ATOMS: atom_id res chain seq x y z
N MET A 1 0.64 21.24 3.28
CA MET A 1 -0.67 20.94 2.68
C MET A 1 -1.61 20.43 3.77
N THR A 2 -2.89 20.78 3.70
CA THR A 2 -3.92 20.27 4.61
C THR A 2 -4.58 19.01 4.04
N LEU A 3 -5.26 18.22 4.89
CA LEU A 3 -6.01 17.04 4.43
C LEU A 3 -7.13 17.41 3.45
N VAL A 4 -7.77 18.56 3.63
CA VAL A 4 -8.84 19.05 2.75
C VAL A 4 -8.29 19.42 1.36
N GLU A 5 -7.11 20.03 1.30
CA GLU A 5 -6.43 20.33 0.03
C GLU A 5 -6.01 19.04 -0.68
N LEU A 6 -5.46 18.09 0.06
CA LEU A 6 -5.05 16.79 -0.47
C LEU A 6 -6.26 16.04 -1.06
N GLU A 7 -7.37 15.99 -0.33
CA GLU A 7 -8.61 15.35 -0.79
C GLU A 7 -9.13 15.99 -2.09
N LYS A 8 -9.13 17.32 -2.17
CA LYS A 8 -9.53 18.04 -3.38
C LYS A 8 -8.65 17.67 -4.58
N ILE A 9 -7.33 17.64 -4.41
CA ILE A 9 -6.39 17.24 -5.45
C ILE A 9 -6.64 15.79 -5.88
N MET A 10 -6.85 14.88 -4.92
CA MET A 10 -7.13 13.48 -5.18
C MET A 10 -8.42 13.29 -5.99
N ILE A 11 -9.49 14.02 -5.65
CA ILE A 11 -10.76 14.00 -6.38
C ILE A 11 -10.60 14.60 -7.79
N GLU A 12 -9.99 15.78 -7.89
CA GLU A 12 -9.82 16.53 -9.14
C GLU A 12 -9.00 15.74 -10.17
N HIS A 13 -7.97 15.02 -9.73
CA HIS A 13 -7.10 14.22 -10.59
C HIS A 13 -7.51 12.75 -10.66
N GLY A 14 -8.57 12.35 -9.96
CA GLY A 14 -9.03 10.96 -9.91
C GLY A 14 -7.93 10.00 -9.45
N VAL A 15 -7.21 10.33 -8.37
CA VAL A 15 -6.13 9.49 -7.85
C VAL A 15 -6.40 8.98 -6.43
N THR A 16 -5.85 7.82 -6.13
CA THR A 16 -5.79 7.27 -4.78
C THR A 16 -4.33 7.27 -4.31
N LEU A 17 -4.05 7.87 -3.16
CA LEU A 17 -2.76 7.80 -2.47
C LEU A 17 -2.81 6.70 -1.40
N ARG A 18 -1.77 5.87 -1.30
CA ARG A 18 -1.62 4.85 -0.25
C ARG A 18 -0.26 4.99 0.44
N ALA A 19 -0.26 4.82 1.75
CA ALA A 19 0.95 4.64 2.54
C ALA A 19 1.29 3.15 2.62
N ILE A 20 2.57 2.82 2.47
CA ILE A 20 3.09 1.47 2.64
C ILE A 20 3.53 1.33 4.10
N PRO A 21 2.96 0.38 4.87
CA PRO A 21 3.35 0.18 6.25
C PRO A 21 4.85 -0.06 6.40
N THR A 22 5.42 0.45 7.49
CA THR A 22 6.82 0.22 7.85
C THR A 22 7.11 -1.24 8.16
N GLU A 23 6.11 -1.94 8.68
CA GLU A 23 6.14 -3.37 8.96
C GLU A 23 4.77 -3.98 8.68
N VAL A 24 4.77 -5.26 8.30
CA VAL A 24 3.58 -6.07 8.14
C VAL A 24 3.74 -7.38 8.89
N TYR A 25 2.62 -7.90 9.37
CA TYR A 25 2.56 -9.16 10.09
C TYR A 25 1.82 -10.19 9.24
N GLY A 26 2.53 -11.25 8.85
CA GLY A 26 1.93 -12.45 8.32
C GLY A 26 1.46 -13.35 9.45
N VAL A 27 0.26 -13.92 9.32
CA VAL A 27 -0.31 -14.87 10.26
C VAL A 27 -0.55 -16.17 9.51
N TYR A 28 0.12 -17.24 9.92
CA TYR A 28 0.09 -18.54 9.27
C TYR A 28 -0.27 -19.63 10.28
N GLU A 29 -0.79 -20.76 9.80
CA GLU A 29 -1.01 -21.92 10.66
C GLU A 29 0.32 -22.48 11.18
N LYS A 30 0.30 -23.08 12.37
CA LYS A 30 1.49 -23.66 13.02
C LYS A 30 2.18 -24.73 12.17
N THR A 31 1.44 -25.42 11.31
CA THR A 31 1.95 -26.41 10.36
C THR A 31 3.01 -25.86 9.41
N HIS A 32 3.00 -24.54 9.15
CA HIS A 32 3.97 -23.85 8.30
C HIS A 32 5.16 -23.26 9.08
N ALA A 33 5.35 -23.62 10.36
CA ALA A 33 6.45 -23.08 11.17
C ALA A 33 7.84 -23.32 10.54
N GLU A 34 8.03 -24.45 9.85
CA GLU A 34 9.30 -24.77 9.19
C GLU A 34 9.62 -23.83 8.01
N GLU A 35 8.61 -23.22 7.39
CA GLU A 35 8.78 -22.24 6.31
C GLU A 35 9.18 -20.85 6.85
N PHE A 36 9.00 -20.61 8.15
CA PHE A 36 9.23 -19.33 8.80
C PHE A 36 10.11 -19.49 10.05
N PRO A 37 11.42 -19.74 9.89
CA PRO A 37 12.34 -20.01 11.00
C PRO A 37 12.42 -18.86 12.01
N ASP A 38 12.19 -17.61 11.58
CA ASP A 38 12.16 -16.42 12.43
C ASP A 38 10.75 -16.09 12.97
N GLY A 39 9.76 -16.95 12.69
CA GLY A 39 8.38 -16.78 13.10
C GLY A 39 8.16 -17.08 14.58
N GLN A 40 7.29 -16.32 15.23
CA GLN A 40 6.90 -16.53 16.62
C GLN A 40 5.61 -17.33 16.70
N ILE A 41 5.58 -18.40 17.47
CA ILE A 41 4.36 -19.17 17.73
C ILE A 41 3.59 -18.50 18.87
N ILE A 42 2.38 -18.03 18.57
CA ILE A 42 1.51 -17.33 19.52
C ILE A 42 0.10 -17.92 19.42
N TYR A 43 -0.52 -18.19 20.56
CA TYR A 43 -1.95 -18.52 20.59
C TYR A 43 -2.78 -17.29 20.26
N LEU A 44 -3.52 -17.33 19.16
CA LEU A 44 -4.42 -16.26 18.75
C LEU A 44 -5.87 -16.63 19.06
N ASP A 45 -6.49 -15.92 19.99
CA ASP A 45 -7.87 -16.17 20.43
C ASP A 45 -8.88 -16.14 19.26
N ARG A 46 -8.69 -15.23 18.30
CA ARG A 46 -9.51 -15.14 17.08
C ARG A 46 -9.59 -16.46 16.30
N PHE A 47 -8.50 -17.24 16.31
CA PHE A 47 -8.39 -18.51 15.59
C PHE A 47 -8.52 -19.72 16.52
N LYS A 48 -8.53 -19.50 17.84
CA LYS A 48 -8.57 -20.53 18.89
C LYS A 48 -7.45 -21.58 18.77
N GLN A 49 -6.33 -21.21 18.19
CA GLN A 49 -5.19 -22.09 17.98
C GLN A 49 -3.87 -21.31 17.99
N GLU A 50 -2.77 -22.05 18.12
CA GLU A 50 -1.43 -21.52 17.93
C GLU A 50 -1.19 -21.20 16.46
N MET A 51 -0.71 -19.99 16.20
CA MET A 51 -0.40 -19.47 14.87
C MET A 51 1.06 -19.02 14.83
N VAL A 52 1.66 -19.05 13.65
CA VAL A 52 2.99 -18.49 13.39
C VAL A 52 2.84 -17.06 12.92
N ILE A 53 3.44 -16.14 13.68
CA ILE A 53 3.46 -14.71 13.39
C ILE A 53 4.82 -14.34 12.82
N VAL A 54 4.83 -13.80 11.61
CA VAL A 54 6.05 -13.41 10.90
C VAL A 54 6.01 -11.92 10.67
N LYS A 55 6.97 -11.20 11.25
CA LYS A 55 7.18 -9.78 10.94
C LYS A 55 7.99 -9.67 9.66
N ARG A 56 7.54 -8.85 8.72
CA ARG A 56 8.27 -8.54 7.48
C ARG A 56 8.30 -7.03 7.26
N ILE A 57 9.38 -6.56 6.68
CA ILE A 57 9.52 -5.19 6.21
C ILE A 57 9.30 -5.22 4.70
N PRO A 58 8.24 -4.59 4.18
CA PRO A 58 8.04 -4.48 2.73
C PRO A 58 9.20 -3.74 2.05
N GLU A 59 9.49 -4.06 0.79
CA GLU A 59 10.58 -3.44 0.02
C GLU A 59 10.49 -1.90 -0.03
N ASN A 60 9.27 -1.35 -0.05
CA ASN A 60 9.00 0.10 -0.07
C ASN A 60 8.35 0.60 1.23
N ALA A 61 8.71 0.00 2.37
CA ALA A 61 8.24 0.38 3.69
C ALA A 61 8.35 1.89 3.97
N GLY A 62 7.28 2.49 4.51
CA GLY A 62 7.25 3.91 4.86
C GLY A 62 7.03 4.87 3.68
N LYS A 63 6.99 4.37 2.44
CA LYS A 63 6.78 5.18 1.24
C LYS A 63 5.31 5.34 0.89
N PHE A 64 5.04 6.28 0.00
CA PHE A 64 3.74 6.56 -0.58
C PHE A 64 3.69 6.15 -2.05
N ILE A 65 2.51 5.77 -2.50
CA ILE A 65 2.24 5.38 -3.88
C ILE A 65 0.89 5.95 -4.30
N PHE A 66 0.81 6.56 -5.47
CA PHE A 66 -0.47 6.98 -6.04
C PHE A 66 -0.82 6.16 -7.27
N LYS A 67 -2.12 5.93 -7.46
CA LYS A 67 -2.64 5.36 -8.70
C LYS A 67 -3.80 6.20 -9.22
N ARG A 68 -3.80 6.47 -10.52
CA ARG A 68 -4.95 7.04 -11.24
C ARG A 68 -6.05 6.00 -11.29
N ASN A 69 -7.24 6.40 -10.87
CA ASN A 69 -8.47 5.62 -10.96
C ASN A 69 -8.92 5.59 -12.43
N CYS A 70 -8.12 4.99 -13.31
CA CYS A 70 -8.64 4.51 -14.58
C CYS A 70 -9.41 3.22 -14.24
N ASP A 71 -10.73 3.27 -14.37
CA ASP A 71 -11.71 2.19 -14.24
C ASP A 71 -11.15 0.80 -13.91
N THR A 72 -11.56 0.24 -12.77
CA THR A 72 -12.12 -1.12 -12.67
C THR A 72 -12.28 -1.51 -11.22
N ALA A 73 -13.40 -2.20 -10.94
CA ALA A 73 -13.66 -2.99 -9.74
C ALA A 73 -12.70 -4.19 -9.56
N SER A 74 -11.43 -4.04 -9.96
CA SER A 74 -10.38 -5.04 -9.89
C SER A 74 -9.48 -4.75 -8.70
N ALA A 75 -8.94 -5.82 -8.10
CA ALA A 75 -7.83 -5.73 -7.15
C ALA A 75 -6.69 -4.96 -7.82
N VAL A 76 -6.58 -3.68 -7.46
CA VAL A 76 -5.63 -2.75 -8.03
C VAL A 76 -4.22 -3.30 -7.81
N ARG A 77 -3.59 -3.83 -8.86
CA ARG A 77 -2.16 -4.18 -8.82
C ARG A 77 -1.33 -2.89 -8.90
N PHE A 78 -0.38 -2.76 -7.98
CA PHE A 78 0.52 -1.61 -7.84
C PHE A 78 1.88 -1.85 -8.54
N GLU A 79 1.91 -2.74 -9.53
CA GLU A 79 3.14 -3.09 -10.26
C GLU A 79 3.57 -1.96 -11.21
N GLY A 80 4.86 -1.62 -11.23
CA GLY A 80 5.45 -0.62 -12.14
C GLY A 80 5.34 0.84 -11.71
N GLN A 81 4.99 1.13 -10.45
CA GLN A 81 4.74 2.49 -9.97
C GLN A 81 5.95 3.11 -9.24
N ARG A 82 6.06 4.44 -9.31
CA ARG A 82 7.02 5.21 -8.52
C ARG A 82 6.56 5.27 -7.06
N TYR A 83 7.52 5.19 -6.15
CA TYR A 83 7.33 5.33 -4.72
C TYR A 83 7.94 6.64 -4.26
N TYR A 84 7.25 7.31 -3.34
CA TYR A 84 7.59 8.65 -2.88
C TYR A 84 7.86 8.62 -1.38
N ASP A 85 8.83 9.42 -0.92
CA ASP A 85 9.21 9.46 0.49
C ASP A 85 8.27 10.38 1.30
N SER A 86 7.44 11.18 0.63
CA SER A 86 6.43 12.04 1.25
C SER A 86 5.16 12.18 0.42
N ILE A 87 4.09 12.66 1.06
CA ILE A 87 2.84 13.02 0.38
C ILE A 87 3.10 14.19 -0.58
N GLU A 88 3.88 15.18 -0.16
CA GLU A 88 4.23 16.36 -0.92
C GLU A 88 4.93 15.99 -2.24
N GLU A 89 5.94 15.14 -2.18
CA GLU A 89 6.66 14.65 -3.37
C GLU A 89 5.72 13.89 -4.33
N ALA A 90 4.82 13.05 -3.78
CA ALA A 90 3.84 12.32 -4.57
C ALA A 90 2.88 13.28 -5.31
N ILE A 91 2.43 14.35 -4.65
CA ILE A 91 1.56 15.36 -5.25
C ILE A 91 2.31 16.24 -6.26
N GLU A 92 3.54 16.65 -5.98
CA GLU A 92 4.36 17.38 -6.95
C GLU A 92 4.56 16.57 -8.24
N ALA A 93 4.90 15.29 -8.10
CA ALA A 93 5.03 14.39 -9.25
C ALA A 93 3.71 14.24 -10.02
N LEU A 94 2.57 14.16 -9.31
CA LEU A 94 1.25 14.12 -9.93
C LEU A 94 0.97 15.39 -10.74
N LEU A 95 1.20 16.56 -10.16
CA LEU A 95 0.95 17.85 -10.82
C LEU A 95 1.86 18.06 -12.03
N GLN A 96 3.12 17.61 -11.96
CA GLN A 96 4.05 17.62 -13.09
C GLN A 96 3.67 16.64 -14.21
N SER A 97 3.04 15.51 -13.88
CA SER A 97 2.64 14.49 -14.85
C SER A 97 1.46 14.89 -15.75
N GLY A 98 0.91 16.10 -15.58
CA GLY A 98 -0.22 16.62 -16.34
C GLY A 98 -1.54 15.88 -16.10
N ARG A 99 -2.68 16.50 -16.41
CA ARG A 99 -3.96 15.76 -16.46
C ARG A 99 -3.88 14.77 -17.63
N PRO A 100 -4.23 13.48 -17.45
CA PRO A 100 -4.42 12.62 -18.60
C PRO A 100 -5.53 13.22 -19.46
N ALA A 101 -5.26 13.44 -20.75
CA ALA A 101 -6.35 13.67 -21.67
C ALA A 101 -7.20 12.39 -21.67
N TYR A 102 -8.52 12.52 -21.58
CA TYR A 102 -9.47 11.41 -21.74
C TYR A 102 -9.28 10.64 -23.08
N HIS A 103 -8.45 11.18 -23.98
CA HIS A 103 -8.16 10.65 -25.32
C HIS A 103 -6.88 9.82 -25.42
N ASP A 104 -6.10 9.66 -24.35
CA ASP A 104 -4.89 8.82 -24.34
C ASP A 104 -5.10 7.46 -23.63
N LEU A 105 -6.36 7.00 -23.54
CA LEU A 105 -6.76 5.67 -23.06
C LEU A 105 -7.26 4.79 -24.21
#